data_AF-A0A7S1RWS2-F1
#
_entry.id   AF-A0A7S1RWS2-F1
#
_cell.length_a   1.000
_cell.length_b   1.000
_cell.length_c   1.000
_cell.angle_alpha   90.00
_cell.angle_beta   90.00
_cell.angle_gamma   90.00
#
_symmetry.space_group_name_H-M   'P 1'
#
loop_
_entity.id
_entity.type
_entity.pdbx_description
1 polymer ?
#
loop_
_entity_poly.entity_id
_entity_poly.type
_entity_poly.pdbx_seq_one_letter_code
_entity_poly.pdbx_strand_id
1 'polypeptide(L)'
;GEMGLGGGEVRTGNQYATGKVPPGRNDPRCPKPDGGVGACVEECSSNADCDGGQLCCSNGCGHVCMKPAVPGQDSPKPSTIMVVMQSADSAEELLQAVPAPTSKSVLSGMGILILNYSKVQ
;
A
#
# COMPACT_ATOMS: atom_id res chain seq x y z
N GLY A 1 -5.06 -55.47 7.22
CA GLY A 1 -5.59 -54.55 8.26
C GLY A 1 -4.39 -53.93 8.95
N GLU A 2 -4.40 -52.69 9.41
CA GLU A 2 -5.42 -51.67 9.66
C GLU A 2 -4.69 -50.31 9.51
N MET A 3 -5.13 -49.37 8.67
CA MET A 3 -5.91 -48.15 8.98
C MET A 3 -5.91 -47.62 10.43
N GLY A 4 -5.49 -46.35 10.59
CA GLY A 4 -5.78 -45.46 11.74
C GLY A 4 -4.53 -45.09 12.55
N LEU A 5 -4.25 -43.85 12.94
CA LEU A 5 -5.05 -42.62 13.05
C LEU A 5 -4.11 -41.39 12.90
N GLY A 6 -4.60 -40.36 12.21
CA GLY A 6 -3.87 -39.11 11.97
C GLY A 6 -3.60 -38.34 13.25
N GLY A 7 -2.32 -38.08 13.52
CA GLY A 7 -1.86 -37.03 14.43
C GLY A 7 -1.54 -35.77 13.63
N GLY A 8 -2.58 -35.09 13.14
CA GLY A 8 -2.44 -33.73 12.64
C GLY A 8 -2.14 -32.81 13.82
N GLU A 9 -0.87 -32.55 14.08
CA GLU A 9 -0.47 -31.50 15.01
C GLU A 9 -0.87 -30.18 14.36
N VAL A 10 -2.03 -29.65 14.76
CA VAL A 10 -2.43 -28.27 14.50
C VAL A 10 -1.42 -27.42 15.25
N ARG A 11 -0.29 -27.13 14.59
CA ARG A 11 0.54 -25.99 14.97
C ARG A 11 -0.40 -24.80 14.89
N THR A 12 -0.71 -24.25 16.05
CA THR A 12 -1.46 -23.02 16.22
C THR A 12 -0.83 -22.00 15.29
N GLY A 13 -1.45 -21.82 14.13
CA GLY A 13 -1.06 -20.77 13.22
C GLY A 13 -1.28 -19.49 13.99
N ASN A 14 -0.19 -18.85 14.40
CA ASN A 14 -0.19 -17.42 14.59
C ASN A 14 -0.26 -16.79 13.19
N GLN A 15 -1.33 -17.12 12.46
CA GLN A 15 -1.85 -16.29 11.41
C GLN A 15 -2.12 -14.97 12.10
N TYR A 16 -1.68 -13.87 11.51
CA TYR A 16 -2.10 -12.53 11.88
C TYR A 16 -3.63 -12.43 11.78
N ALA A 17 -4.33 -12.98 12.77
CA ALA A 17 -5.76 -12.97 12.91
C ALA A 17 -6.08 -11.68 13.64
N THR A 18 -6.45 -10.66 12.87
CA THR A 18 -7.30 -9.55 13.31
C THR A 18 -6.91 -8.92 14.65
N GLY A 19 -5.64 -8.57 14.82
CA GLY A 19 -5.21 -7.75 15.95
C GLY A 19 -5.38 -6.28 15.61
N LYS A 20 -6.33 -5.58 16.24
CA LYS A 20 -6.29 -4.11 16.28
C LYS A 20 -4.92 -3.71 16.84
N VAL A 21 -4.05 -3.13 16.00
CA VAL A 21 -2.77 -2.59 16.44
C VAL A 21 -3.08 -1.45 17.42
N PRO A 22 -2.58 -1.50 18.67
CA PRO A 22 -2.78 -0.41 19.61
C PRO A 22 -2.14 0.87 19.02
N PRO A 23 -2.83 2.03 19.07
CA PRO A 23 -2.27 3.28 18.57
C PRO A 23 -0.98 3.60 19.32
N GLY A 24 0.13 3.77 18.60
CA GLY A 24 1.43 4.16 19.15
C GLY A 24 2.57 3.14 19.06
N ARG A 25 2.36 1.94 18.48
CA ARG A 25 3.49 1.06 18.13
C ARG A 25 4.03 1.38 16.74
N ASN A 26 5.27 1.84 16.68
CA ASN A 26 6.08 1.90 15.45
C ASN A 26 6.55 0.49 15.06
N ASP A 27 5.62 -0.44 14.88
CA ASP A 27 5.96 -1.81 14.51
C ASP A 27 6.48 -1.81 13.06
N PRO A 28 7.63 -2.45 12.78
CA PRO A 28 8.17 -2.53 11.43
C PRO A 28 7.15 -3.21 10.50
N ARG A 29 6.85 -2.55 9.38
CA ARG A 29 5.89 -3.03 8.38
C ARG A 29 6.61 -3.36 7.08
N CYS A 30 6.11 -4.36 6.36
CA CYS A 30 6.57 -4.63 5.00
C CYS A 30 6.35 -3.38 4.13
N PRO A 31 7.32 -3.03 3.26
CA PRO A 31 7.10 -2.01 2.24
C PRO A 31 5.97 -2.47 1.31
N LYS A 32 5.18 -1.52 0.79
CA LYS A 32 4.18 -1.86 -0.24
C LYS A 32 4.95 -2.30 -1.48
N PRO A 33 4.70 -3.50 -2.02
CA PRO A 33 5.29 -3.89 -3.30
C PRO A 33 4.82 -2.93 -4.39
N ASP A 34 5.71 -2.54 -5.31
CA ASP A 34 5.43 -1.57 -6.39
C ASP A 34 4.52 -2.13 -7.51
N GLY A 35 3.75 -3.20 -7.22
CA GLY A 35 2.81 -3.81 -8.16
C GLY A 35 3.44 -4.79 -9.15
N GLY A 36 4.74 -5.09 -9.03
CA GLY A 36 5.36 -6.19 -9.74
C GLY A 36 5.08 -7.52 -9.05
N VAL A 37 4.52 -8.49 -9.78
CA VAL A 37 4.56 -9.90 -9.35
C VAL A 37 6.02 -10.32 -9.46
N GLY A 38 6.67 -10.53 -8.31
CA GLY A 38 8.03 -11.08 -8.28
C GLY A 38 8.06 -12.49 -8.87
N ALA A 39 9.25 -13.03 -9.13
CA ALA A 39 9.37 -14.47 -9.35
C ALA A 39 8.79 -15.21 -8.13
N CYS A 40 8.07 -16.31 -8.35
CA CYS A 40 7.50 -17.12 -7.29
C CYS A 40 8.60 -17.89 -6.57
N VAL A 41 9.26 -17.21 -5.65
CA VAL A 41 10.36 -17.69 -4.84
C VAL A 41 9.92 -17.62 -3.38
N GLU A 42 10.16 -18.70 -2.65
CA GLU A 42 10.00 -18.79 -1.21
C GLU A 42 11.39 -18.72 -0.57
N GLU A 43 11.87 -17.50 -0.28
CA GLU A 43 13.17 -17.28 0.36
C GLU A 43 13.10 -17.41 1.88
N CYS A 44 11.93 -17.15 2.48
CA CYS A 44 11.71 -17.15 3.91
C CYS A 44 10.30 -17.64 4.27
N SER A 45 10.08 -18.10 5.49
CA SER A 45 8.75 -18.41 6.03
C SER A 45 8.37 -17.54 7.22
N SER A 46 9.35 -16.91 7.86
CA SER A 46 9.19 -16.04 9.02
C SER A 46 10.29 -14.97 9.06
N ASN A 47 10.06 -13.90 9.86
CA ASN A 47 11.07 -12.85 10.04
C ASN A 47 12.38 -13.36 10.65
N ALA A 48 12.36 -14.50 11.35
CA ALA A 48 13.55 -15.09 11.94
C ALA A 48 14.49 -15.73 10.89
N ASP A 49 13.97 -16.02 9.70
CA ASP A 49 14.75 -16.54 8.58
C ASP A 49 15.52 -15.43 7.86
N CYS A 50 15.23 -14.17 8.18
CA CYS A 50 15.82 -13.00 7.56
C CYS A 50 16.86 -12.34 8.47
N ASP A 51 18.02 -12.03 7.90
CA ASP A 51 19.09 -11.35 8.62
C ASP A 51 18.83 -9.86 8.82
N GLY A 52 19.56 -9.24 9.76
CA GLY A 52 19.64 -7.78 9.86
C GLY A 52 18.33 -7.05 10.18
N GLY A 53 17.38 -7.71 10.84
CA GLY A 53 16.08 -7.11 11.20
C GLY A 53 15.15 -6.91 10.01
N GLN A 54 15.37 -7.66 8.93
CA GLN A 54 14.46 -7.73 7.79
C GLN A 54 13.16 -8.46 8.16
N LEU A 55 12.13 -8.21 7.35
CA LEU A 55 10.83 -8.85 7.47
C LEU A 55 10.64 -9.83 6.31
N CYS A 56 10.02 -10.96 6.60
CA CYS A 56 9.60 -11.89 5.57
C CYS A 56 8.28 -11.41 4.97
N CYS A 57 8.34 -10.88 3.76
CA CYS A 57 7.23 -10.18 3.12
C CYS A 57 6.73 -10.94 1.90
N SER A 58 5.42 -11.04 1.75
CA SER A 58 4.82 -11.64 0.55
C SER A 58 5.06 -10.76 -0.69
N ASN A 59 5.49 -11.39 -1.78
CA ASN A 59 5.66 -10.76 -3.08
C ASN A 59 4.51 -11.07 -4.06
N GLY A 60 3.43 -11.69 -3.57
CA GLY A 60 2.25 -12.08 -4.35
C GLY A 60 2.08 -13.60 -4.53
N CYS A 61 3.17 -14.34 -4.81
CA CYS A 61 3.15 -15.81 -4.94
C CYS A 61 4.20 -16.54 -4.11
N GLY A 62 5.13 -15.83 -3.49
CA GLY A 62 5.99 -16.34 -2.43
C GLY A 62 6.41 -15.26 -1.44
N HIS A 63 7.50 -15.48 -0.72
CA HIS A 63 8.02 -14.57 0.30
C HIS A 63 9.51 -14.27 0.13
N VAL A 64 9.86 -13.02 0.37
CA VAL A 64 11.23 -12.52 0.25
C VAL A 64 11.59 -11.63 1.44
N CYS A 65 12.86 -11.64 1.82
CA CYS A 65 13.34 -10.83 2.95
C CYS A 65 13.48 -9.35 2.54
N MET A 66 12.67 -8.47 3.11
CA MET A 66 12.66 -7.04 2.81
C MET A 66 13.04 -6.20 4.03
N LYS A 67 13.71 -5.07 3.82
CA LYS A 67 13.91 -4.10 4.91
C LYS A 67 12.56 -3.48 5.30
N PRO A 68 12.31 -3.23 6.60
CA PRO A 68 11.09 -2.56 7.04
C PRO A 68 10.87 -1.22 6.34
N ALA A 69 9.61 -0.90 6.06
CA ALA A 69 9.22 0.43 5.62
C ALA A 69 9.56 1.44 6.71
N VAL A 70 10.26 2.51 6.35
CA VAL A 70 10.40 3.64 7.26
C VAL A 70 9.11 4.47 7.23
N PRO A 71 8.55 4.85 8.39
CA PRO A 71 7.39 5.73 8.45
C PRO A 71 7.69 7.03 7.68
N GLY A 72 6.84 7.38 6.70
CA GLY A 72 7.01 8.59 5.89
C GLY A 72 7.79 8.43 4.58
N GLN A 73 8.17 7.21 4.18
CA GLN A 73 8.69 6.91 2.83
C GLN A 73 7.65 6.38 1.85
N ASP A 74 6.36 6.67 2.07
CA ASP A 74 5.44 6.69 0.94
C ASP A 74 5.80 7.93 0.10
N SER A 75 6.55 7.73 -0.99
CA SER A 75 6.72 8.77 -2.00
C SER A 75 5.33 9.20 -2.46
N PRO A 76 4.95 10.49 -2.42
CA PRO A 76 3.67 10.93 -2.93
C PRO A 76 3.54 10.49 -4.39
N LYS A 77 2.70 9.49 -4.65
CA LYS A 77 2.47 8.99 -6.01
C LYS A 77 1.73 10.08 -6.79
N PRO A 78 2.08 10.30 -8.06
CA PRO A 78 1.31 11.20 -8.90
C PRO A 78 -0.16 10.77 -8.88
N SER A 79 -1.04 11.74 -8.64
CA SER A 79 -2.48 11.52 -8.45
C SER A 79 -3.24 12.56 -9.25
N THR A 80 -4.31 12.14 -9.93
CA THR A 80 -5.18 13.03 -10.71
C THR A 80 -6.57 13.03 -10.09
N ILE A 81 -7.07 14.21 -9.75
CA ILE A 81 -8.44 14.42 -9.27
C ILE A 81 -9.25 15.01 -10.42
N MET A 82 -10.32 14.33 -10.80
CA MET A 82 -11.31 14.83 -11.75
C MET A 82 -12.56 15.27 -11.00
N VAL A 83 -12.94 16.53 -11.14
CA VAL A 83 -14.12 17.12 -10.52
C VAL A 83 -15.12 17.46 -11.63
N VAL A 84 -16.34 16.95 -11.49
CA VAL A 84 -17.47 17.35 -12.35
C VAL A 84 -18.21 18.48 -11.63
N MET A 85 -18.30 19.63 -12.28
CA MET A 85 -18.91 20.85 -11.77
C MET A 85 -20.22 21.11 -12.49
N GLN A 86 -21.16 21.75 -11.78
CA GLN A 86 -22.45 22.14 -12.35
C GLN A 86 -22.36 23.47 -13.14
N SER A 87 -21.30 24.26 -12.95
CA SER A 87 -20.99 25.49 -13.69
C SER A 87 -19.46 25.70 -13.77
N ALA A 88 -19.00 26.49 -14.74
CA ALA A 88 -17.57 26.75 -14.95
C ALA A 88 -16.95 27.69 -13.89
N ASP A 89 -17.76 28.60 -13.35
CA ASP A 89 -17.31 29.62 -12.38
C ASP A 89 -16.99 29.04 -10.98
N SER A 90 -17.39 27.80 -10.69
CA SER A 90 -17.08 27.13 -9.41
C SER A 90 -15.65 26.58 -9.34
N ALA A 91 -14.92 26.52 -10.46
CA ALA A 91 -13.58 25.92 -10.50
C ALA A 91 -12.56 26.69 -9.64
N GLU A 92 -12.63 28.02 -9.65
CA GLU A 92 -11.67 28.87 -8.95
C GLU A 92 -11.91 28.93 -7.45
N GLU A 93 -13.17 28.83 -7.01
CA GLU A 93 -13.52 28.71 -5.60
C GLU A 93 -13.01 27.36 -5.02
N LEU A 94 -13.16 26.28 -5.78
CA LEU A 94 -12.65 24.97 -5.37
C LEU A 94 -11.12 24.94 -5.26
N LEU A 95 -10.41 25.69 -6.10
CA LEU A 95 -8.95 25.80 -6.06
C LEU A 95 -8.44 26.48 -4.79
N GLN A 96 -9.27 27.25 -4.08
CA GLN A 96 -8.91 27.84 -2.79
C GLN A 96 -9.05 26.86 -1.62
N ALA A 97 -9.87 25.82 -1.78
CA ALA A 97 -10.14 24.81 -0.75
C ALA A 97 -9.17 23.62 -0.79
N VAL A 98 -8.40 23.46 -1.87
CA VAL A 98 -7.45 22.35 -2.07
C VAL A 98 -6.00 22.84 -2.09
N PRO A 99 -5.02 22.00 -1.74
CA PRO A 99 -3.61 22.33 -1.93
C PRO A 99 -3.31 22.65 -3.41
N ALA A 100 -2.30 23.47 -3.66
CA ALA A 100 -1.93 23.86 -5.02
C ALA A 100 -1.52 22.63 -5.85
N PRO A 101 -2.21 22.34 -6.97
CA PRO A 101 -1.84 21.23 -7.85
C PRO A 101 -0.59 21.57 -8.67
N THR A 102 0.08 20.54 -9.19
CA THR A 102 1.18 20.71 -10.14
C THR A 102 0.66 21.26 -11.47
N SER A 103 -0.50 20.81 -11.93
CA SER A 103 -1.18 21.38 -13.10
C SER A 103 -2.69 21.28 -12.97
N LYS A 104 -3.40 22.20 -13.62
CA LYS A 104 -4.87 22.24 -13.69
C LYS A 104 -5.35 22.41 -15.12
N SER A 105 -6.45 21.75 -15.48
CA SER A 105 -7.13 21.91 -16.76
C SER A 105 -8.64 22.08 -16.53
N VAL A 106 -9.21 23.14 -17.09
CA VAL A 106 -10.65 23.40 -17.06
C VAL A 106 -11.24 23.10 -18.44
N LEU A 107 -12.16 22.15 -18.50
CA LEU A 107 -12.89 21.75 -19.70
C LEU A 107 -14.30 22.33 -19.63
N SER A 108 -14.45 23.63 -19.86
CA SER A 108 -15.70 24.38 -19.64
C SER A 108 -16.91 23.79 -20.39
N GLY A 109 -16.71 23.28 -21.61
CA GLY A 109 -17.78 22.64 -22.39
C GLY A 109 -18.27 21.29 -21.83
N MET A 110 -17.49 20.66 -20.95
CA MET A 110 -17.84 19.39 -20.29
C MET A 110 -18.15 19.55 -18.80
N GLY A 111 -17.95 20.74 -18.23
CA GLY A 111 -18.05 20.97 -16.79
C GLY A 111 -17.02 20.18 -15.98
N ILE A 112 -15.81 19.94 -16.51
CA ILE A 112 -14.79 19.11 -15.84
C ILE A 112 -13.58 19.95 -15.44
N LEU A 113 -13.12 19.80 -14.20
CA LEU A 113 -11.84 20.30 -13.70
C LEU A 113 -10.91 19.11 -13.42
N ILE A 114 -9.73 19.11 -14.03
CA ILE A 114 -8.69 18.10 -13.83
C ILE A 114 -7.55 18.73 -13.04
N LEU A 115 -7.21 18.15 -11.90
CA LEU A 115 -6.10 18.57 -11.05
C LEU A 115 -5.07 17.46 -10.97
N ASN A 116 -3.84 17.73 -11.39
CA ASN A 116 -2.74 16.79 -11.28
C ASN A 116 -1.84 17.18 -10.13
N TYR A 117 -1.62 16.24 -9.21
CA TYR A 117 -0.73 16.35 -8.09
C TYR A 117 0.44 15.42 -8.31
N SER A 118 1.64 15.97 -8.38
CA SER A 118 2.87 15.20 -8.46
C SER A 118 3.91 15.83 -7.54
N LYS A 119 4.96 15.08 -7.23
CA LYS A 119 6.09 15.62 -6.47
C LYS A 119 6.75 16.71 -7.31
N VAL A 120 6.69 17.96 -6.84
CA VAL A 120 7.50 19.05 -7.38
C VAL A 120 8.95 18.71 -7.01
N GLN A 121 9.80 18.56 -8.02
CA GLN A 121 11.23 18.28 -7.84
C GLN A 121 11.96 19.47 -7.26
#